data_AF-A0A2I2DT66-F1
#
_entry.id   AF-A0A2I2DT66-F1
#
_cell.length_a   1.000
_cell.length_b   1.000
_cell.length_c   1.000
_cell.angle_alpha   90.00
_cell.angle_beta   90.00
_cell.angle_gamma   90.00
#
_symmetry.space_group_name_H-M   'P 1'
#
loop_
_entity.id
_entity.type
_entity.pdbx_description
1 polymer ?
#
loop_
_entity_poly.entity_id
_entity_poly.type
_entity_poly.pdbx_seq_one_letter_code
_entity_poly.pdbx_strand_id
1 'polypeptide(L)'
;MLIVKFQKPYDKYSSRPKPKLKYNRTLDSINPNHNPMKHLFLFIFTFNFYLVSAQISFNTGNVQLDTDLNIINTHARTDLSAFRRDMRLSYNVSEKKLDYMSTNLRMAFGEIYLSLEISRISKVPLDEVLTVYKKNKSKGWGVIAKQLGIKPGSAEFHQLKNSTSTRKGKSKGKKHKNK
;
A
#
# COMPACT_ATOMS: atom_id res chain seq x y z
N MET A 1 -14.05 -63.62 -35.55
CA MET A 1 -13.55 -62.35 -36.10
C MET A 1 -14.40 -62.03 -37.33
N LEU A 2 -15.49 -61.27 -37.14
CA LEU A 2 -16.51 -60.99 -38.16
C LEU A 2 -16.23 -59.64 -38.80
N ILE A 3 -15.90 -59.63 -40.10
CA ILE A 3 -15.82 -58.43 -40.93
C ILE A 3 -17.18 -58.29 -41.62
N VAL A 4 -18.00 -57.34 -41.17
CA VAL A 4 -19.27 -57.00 -41.82
C VAL A 4 -19.06 -55.74 -42.65
N LYS A 5 -19.09 -55.90 -43.98
CA LYS A 5 -19.15 -54.83 -44.97
C LYS A 5 -20.52 -54.16 -44.88
N PHE A 6 -20.56 -52.86 -44.60
CA PHE A 6 -21.75 -52.03 -44.79
C PHE A 6 -21.56 -51.11 -45.98
N GLN A 7 -22.10 -51.52 -47.12
CA GLN A 7 -22.34 -50.70 -48.31
C GLN A 7 -23.58 -49.83 -48.02
N LYS A 8 -23.45 -48.50 -48.01
CA LYS A 8 -24.61 -47.60 -47.96
C LYS A 8 -25.07 -47.22 -49.37
N PRO A 9 -26.38 -47.18 -49.66
CA PRO A 9 -26.93 -46.89 -50.97
C PRO A 9 -26.83 -45.41 -51.35
N TYR A 10 -26.58 -45.14 -52.63
CA TYR A 10 -26.65 -43.81 -53.24
C TYR A 10 -28.10 -43.49 -53.64
N ASP A 11 -28.74 -42.55 -52.94
CA ASP A 11 -30.09 -42.09 -53.27
C ASP A 11 -30.09 -40.88 -54.22
N LYS A 12 -30.43 -41.22 -55.46
CA LYS A 12 -31.19 -40.53 -56.51
C LYS A 12 -31.59 -39.06 -56.30
N TYR A 13 -31.14 -38.22 -57.23
CA TYR A 13 -31.59 -36.85 -57.50
C TYR A 13 -33.12 -36.69 -57.54
N SER A 14 -33.64 -35.77 -56.72
CA SER A 14 -34.97 -35.16 -56.90
C SER A 14 -34.78 -33.65 -57.12
N SER A 15 -34.94 -33.24 -58.37
CA SER A 15 -34.94 -31.83 -58.79
C SER A 15 -36.24 -31.16 -58.32
N ARG A 16 -36.19 -30.40 -57.23
CA ARG A 16 -37.25 -29.43 -56.89
C ARG A 16 -36.79 -28.01 -57.25
N PRO A 17 -37.60 -27.21 -57.96
CA PRO A 17 -37.27 -25.81 -58.22
C PRO A 17 -37.21 -25.02 -56.91
N LYS A 18 -36.16 -24.20 -56.77
CA LYS A 18 -35.91 -23.40 -55.57
C LYS A 18 -37.00 -22.32 -55.41
N PRO A 19 -37.65 -22.19 -54.23
CA PRO A 19 -38.53 -21.06 -53.97
C PRO A 19 -37.72 -19.77 -53.93
N LYS A 20 -38.18 -18.73 -54.65
CA LYS A 20 -37.61 -17.38 -54.57
C LYS A 20 -37.90 -16.82 -53.18
N LEU A 21 -36.90 -16.83 -52.30
CA LEU A 21 -36.96 -16.13 -51.02
C LEU A 21 -37.18 -14.64 -51.27
N LYS A 22 -38.39 -14.16 -50.99
CA LYS A 22 -38.61 -12.73 -50.76
C LYS A 22 -37.96 -12.41 -49.44
N TYR A 23 -36.83 -11.71 -49.48
CA TYR A 23 -36.15 -11.19 -48.30
C TYR A 23 -37.01 -10.08 -47.71
N ASN A 24 -37.97 -10.46 -46.88
CA ASN A 24 -38.74 -9.53 -46.08
C ASN A 24 -37.83 -9.05 -44.96
N ARG A 25 -37.35 -7.82 -45.09
CA ARG A 25 -36.57 -7.11 -44.08
C ARG A 25 -37.49 -6.80 -42.89
N THR A 26 -37.61 -7.73 -41.95
CA THR A 26 -37.93 -7.39 -40.56
C THR A 26 -36.60 -7.12 -39.87
N LEU A 27 -36.26 -5.82 -39.77
CA LEU A 27 -35.25 -5.36 -38.84
C LEU A 27 -35.78 -5.65 -37.44
N ASP A 28 -35.49 -6.85 -36.92
CA ASP A 28 -35.56 -7.08 -35.50
C ASP A 28 -34.66 -6.03 -34.86
N SER A 29 -35.27 -5.23 -33.99
CA SER A 29 -34.68 -4.10 -33.31
C SER A 29 -33.50 -4.55 -32.46
N ILE A 30 -32.32 -4.65 -33.07
CA ILE A 30 -31.05 -4.67 -32.35
C ILE A 30 -30.94 -3.29 -31.71
N ASN A 31 -31.20 -3.23 -30.41
CA ASN A 31 -30.93 -2.05 -29.60
C ASN A 31 -29.47 -1.62 -29.85
N PRO A 32 -29.23 -0.47 -30.49
CA PRO A 32 -27.92 -0.13 -31.04
C PRO A 32 -26.92 0.29 -29.96
N ASN A 33 -27.29 0.24 -28.69
CA ASN A 33 -26.43 0.73 -27.60
C ASN A 33 -25.73 -0.38 -26.80
N HIS A 34 -25.90 -1.66 -27.15
CA HIS A 34 -25.12 -2.73 -26.55
C HIS A 34 -23.74 -2.85 -27.21
N ASN A 35 -22.75 -2.19 -26.60
CA ASN A 35 -21.35 -2.31 -26.98
C ASN A 35 -20.63 -3.22 -25.95
N PRO A 36 -20.22 -4.44 -26.33
CA PRO A 36 -19.60 -5.40 -25.41
C PRO A 36 -18.25 -4.94 -24.87
N MET A 37 -17.60 -3.96 -25.52
CA MET A 37 -16.33 -3.39 -25.07
C MET A 37 -16.53 -2.43 -23.89
N LYS A 38 -17.72 -1.82 -23.71
CA LYS A 38 -18.01 -0.93 -22.57
C LYS A 38 -17.95 -1.71 -21.24
N HIS A 39 -18.40 -2.97 -21.24
CA HIS A 39 -18.34 -3.83 -20.06
C HIS A 39 -16.93 -4.36 -19.79
N LEU A 40 -16.10 -4.54 -20.82
CA LEU A 40 -14.68 -4.89 -20.66
C LEU A 40 -13.87 -3.72 -20.06
N PHE A 41 -14.17 -2.47 -20.45
CA PHE A 41 -13.59 -1.29 -19.81
C PHE A 41 -14.13 -1.03 -18.39
N LEU A 42 -15.37 -1.44 -18.09
CA LEU A 42 -15.95 -1.34 -16.73
C LEU A 42 -15.31 -2.32 -15.73
N PHE A 43 -14.79 -3.46 -16.17
CA PHE A 43 -14.07 -4.41 -15.31
C PHE A 43 -12.61 -4.05 -15.05
N ILE A 44 -11.95 -3.33 -15.97
CA ILE A 44 -10.56 -2.86 -15.80
C ILE A 44 -10.51 -1.59 -14.93
N PHE A 45 -11.59 -0.80 -14.91
CA PHE A 45 -11.68 0.39 -14.05
C PHE A 45 -11.92 0.05 -12.56
N THR A 46 -12.57 -1.07 -12.25
CA THR A 46 -12.78 -1.52 -10.86
C THR A 46 -11.56 -2.17 -10.20
N PHE A 47 -10.51 -2.47 -10.97
CA PHE A 47 -9.24 -2.97 -10.43
C PHE A 47 -8.26 -1.83 -10.09
N ASN A 48 -8.75 -0.65 -9.73
CA ASN A 48 -7.91 0.44 -9.24
C ASN A 48 -7.94 0.48 -7.71
N PHE A 49 -7.02 -0.30 -7.14
CA PHE A 49 -6.15 0.10 -6.04
C PHE A 49 -6.81 0.51 -4.71
N TYR A 50 -7.43 -0.43 -4.01
CA TYR A 50 -7.65 -0.27 -2.56
C TYR A 50 -6.42 -0.70 -1.77
N LEU A 51 -5.30 -0.01 -1.98
CA LEU A 51 -4.24 0.01 -0.98
C LEU A 51 -4.66 1.01 0.09
N VAL A 52 -5.64 0.63 0.92
CA VAL A 52 -5.94 1.37 2.15
C VAL A 52 -4.73 1.21 3.05
N SER A 53 -3.76 2.12 2.92
CA SER A 53 -2.72 2.26 3.92
C SER A 53 -3.43 2.71 5.19
N ALA A 54 -3.57 1.81 6.16
CA ALA A 54 -4.09 2.18 7.47
C ALA A 54 -3.24 3.35 8.00
N GLN A 55 -3.84 4.54 8.02
CA GLN A 55 -3.21 5.71 8.61
C GLN A 55 -3.18 5.46 10.11
N ILE A 56 -1.99 5.53 10.69
CA ILE A 56 -1.81 5.36 12.12
C ILE A 56 -2.03 6.72 12.76
N SER A 57 -2.89 6.77 13.76
CA SER A 57 -2.99 7.95 14.61
C SER A 57 -1.85 7.93 15.61
N PHE A 58 -0.86 8.80 15.39
CA PHE A 58 0.27 8.95 16.30
C PHE A 58 -0.08 9.81 17.52
N ASN A 59 -1.06 10.71 17.39
CA ASN A 59 -1.45 11.66 18.44
C ASN A 59 -0.24 12.45 18.96
N THR A 60 0.60 13.00 18.07
CA THR A 60 1.77 13.81 18.48
C THR A 60 1.39 15.21 18.96
N GLY A 61 0.13 15.62 18.76
CA GLY A 61 -0.32 16.99 19.01
C GLY A 61 0.00 17.95 17.85
N ASN A 62 0.49 17.45 16.71
CA ASN A 62 0.69 18.25 15.51
C ASN A 62 0.32 17.47 14.23
N VAL A 63 -0.67 17.98 13.50
CA VAL A 63 -1.22 17.34 12.29
C VAL A 63 -0.16 17.09 11.21
N GLN A 64 0.76 18.04 11.00
CA GLN A 64 1.81 17.89 10.00
C GLN A 64 2.81 16.80 10.39
N LEU A 65 3.19 16.72 11.67
CA LEU A 65 4.05 15.68 12.20
C LEU A 65 3.40 14.30 12.03
N ASP A 66 2.12 14.15 12.39
CA ASP A 66 1.36 12.91 12.20
C ASP A 66 1.28 12.50 10.72
N THR A 67 1.09 13.48 9.82
CA THR A 67 1.05 13.26 8.37
C THR A 67 2.42 12.79 7.85
N ASP A 68 3.51 13.44 8.25
CA ASP A 68 4.84 13.09 7.79
C ASP A 68 5.27 11.71 8.29
N LEU A 69 4.88 11.34 9.52
CA LEU A 69 5.09 9.99 10.07
C LEU A 69 4.31 8.92 9.29
N ASN A 70 3.09 9.21 8.86
CA ASN A 70 2.31 8.30 8.01
C ASN A 70 2.94 8.10 6.63
N ILE A 71 3.56 9.14 6.07
CA ILE A 71 4.31 9.04 4.82
C ILE A 71 5.57 8.19 5.02
N ILE A 72 6.31 8.37 6.12
CA ILE A 72 7.45 7.51 6.48
C ILE A 72 7.00 6.05 6.59
N ASN A 73 5.89 5.79 7.29
CA ASN A 73 5.27 4.46 7.40
C ASN A 73 5.01 3.83 6.02
N THR A 74 4.42 4.60 5.11
CA THR A 74 4.07 4.13 3.78
C THR A 74 5.31 3.78 2.97
N HIS A 75 6.32 4.65 2.96
CA HIS A 75 7.57 4.37 2.24
C HIS A 75 8.36 3.20 2.84
N ALA A 76 8.37 3.08 4.18
CA ALA A 76 9.02 1.95 4.84
C ALA A 76 8.37 0.61 4.50
N ARG A 77 7.05 0.59 4.21
CA ARG A 77 6.37 -0.62 3.70
C ARG A 77 6.77 -0.96 2.27
N THR A 78 7.08 0.04 1.44
CA THR A 78 7.53 -0.18 0.06
C THR A 78 8.95 -0.74 -0.01
N ASP A 79 9.86 -0.26 0.84
CA ASP A 79 11.24 -0.77 0.91
C ASP A 79 11.71 -0.85 2.37
N LEU A 80 11.32 -1.96 3.02
CA LEU A 80 11.67 -2.24 4.41
C LEU A 80 13.19 -2.38 4.58
N SER A 81 13.87 -2.98 3.61
CA SER A 81 15.30 -3.23 3.67
C SER A 81 16.09 -1.92 3.72
N ALA A 82 15.73 -0.95 2.87
CA ALA A 82 16.35 0.37 2.87
C ALA A 82 16.00 1.16 4.12
N PHE A 83 14.76 1.09 4.61
CA PHE A 83 14.36 1.74 5.86
C PHE A 83 15.20 1.23 7.04
N ARG A 84 15.30 -0.09 7.21
CA ARG A 84 16.07 -0.70 8.33
C ARG A 84 17.54 -0.37 8.24
N ARG A 85 18.15 -0.49 7.04
CA ARG A 85 19.53 -0.06 6.80
C ARG A 85 19.76 1.39 7.20
N ASP A 86 18.85 2.28 6.81
CA ASP A 86 18.95 3.70 7.13
C ASP A 86 18.81 3.98 8.63
N MET A 87 17.92 3.28 9.35
CA MET A 87 17.80 3.39 10.80
C MET A 87 19.10 2.96 11.49
N ARG A 88 19.66 1.82 11.08
CA ARG A 88 20.92 1.30 11.63
C ARG A 88 22.07 2.28 11.44
N LEU A 89 22.24 2.79 10.23
CA LEU A 89 23.34 3.70 9.90
C LEU A 89 23.17 5.08 10.53
N SER A 90 21.94 5.60 10.58
CA SER A 90 21.67 6.96 11.09
C SER A 90 21.69 7.05 12.62
N TYR A 91 21.29 5.98 13.32
CA TYR A 91 21.12 5.97 14.78
C TYR A 91 22.04 4.99 15.50
N ASN A 92 22.92 4.29 14.78
CA ASN A 92 23.79 3.24 15.33
C ASN A 92 23.00 2.19 16.14
N VAL A 93 21.81 1.81 15.66
CA VAL A 93 20.94 0.81 16.30
C VAL A 93 21.20 -0.57 15.67
N SER A 94 21.13 -1.64 16.47
CA SER A 94 21.33 -3.00 15.96
C SER A 94 20.08 -3.56 15.27
N GLU A 95 20.28 -4.52 14.36
CA GLU A 95 19.18 -5.25 13.70
C GLU A 95 18.24 -5.90 14.73
N LYS A 96 18.82 -6.57 15.74
CA LYS A 96 18.09 -7.21 16.83
C LYS A 96 17.20 -6.21 17.61
N LYS A 97 17.66 -4.97 17.77
CA LYS A 97 16.87 -3.93 18.45
C LYS A 97 15.71 -3.45 17.58
N LEU A 98 15.92 -3.31 16.27
CA LEU A 98 14.84 -3.01 15.33
C LEU A 98 13.81 -4.13 15.29
N ASP A 99 14.24 -5.40 15.29
CA ASP A 99 13.35 -6.56 15.39
C ASP A 99 12.53 -6.54 16.69
N TYR A 100 13.17 -6.23 17.81
CA TYR A 100 12.47 -6.09 19.07
C TYR A 100 11.37 -5.02 19.00
N MET A 101 11.66 -3.86 18.40
CA MET A 101 10.68 -2.79 18.25
C MET A 101 9.54 -3.17 17.29
N SER A 102 9.85 -3.78 16.14
CA SER A 102 8.82 -4.13 15.15
C SER A 102 7.99 -5.35 15.54
N THR A 103 8.62 -6.36 16.14
CA THR A 103 8.00 -7.68 16.35
C THR A 103 7.45 -7.80 17.77
N ASN A 104 8.25 -7.51 18.79
CA ASN A 104 7.81 -7.64 20.18
C ASN A 104 6.94 -6.46 20.62
N LEU A 105 7.32 -5.23 20.25
CA LEU A 105 6.55 -4.04 20.61
C LEU A 105 5.46 -3.68 19.58
N ARG A 106 5.46 -4.37 18.43
CA ARG A 106 4.51 -4.17 17.32
C ARG A 106 4.43 -2.71 16.88
N MET A 107 5.54 -1.99 16.98
CA MET A 107 5.62 -0.59 16.59
C MET A 107 5.58 -0.47 15.07
N ALA A 108 4.84 0.51 14.59
CA ALA A 108 4.90 0.88 13.18
C ALA A 108 6.24 1.53 12.83
N PHE A 109 6.61 1.55 11.55
CA PHE A 109 7.90 2.09 11.11
C PHE A 109 8.09 3.58 11.47
N GLY A 110 7.03 4.38 11.40
CA GLY A 110 7.02 5.76 11.85
C GLY A 110 7.24 5.88 13.36
N GLU A 111 6.73 4.95 14.17
CA GLU A 111 6.93 4.93 15.63
C GLU A 111 8.36 4.53 15.98
N ILE A 112 8.93 3.58 15.21
CA ILE A 112 10.33 3.17 15.33
C ILE A 112 11.23 4.37 15.05
N TYR A 113 11.02 5.05 13.92
CA TYR A 113 11.73 6.27 13.58
C TYR A 113 11.55 7.35 14.67
N LEU A 114 10.32 7.60 15.09
CA LEU A 114 10.00 8.62 16.08
C LEU A 114 10.72 8.36 17.41
N SER A 115 10.79 7.10 17.86
CA SER A 115 11.49 6.72 19.08
C SER A 115 13.00 6.98 19.00
N LEU A 116 13.61 6.61 17.87
CA LEU A 116 15.03 6.86 17.60
C LEU A 116 15.33 8.35 17.56
N GLU A 117 14.44 9.13 16.93
CA GLU A 117 14.61 10.56 16.78
C GLU A 117 14.41 11.33 18.10
N ILE A 118 13.43 10.92 18.92
CA ILE A 118 13.24 11.46 20.27
C ILE A 118 14.50 11.20 21.09
N SER A 119 14.98 9.95 21.14
CA SER A 119 16.23 9.56 21.83
C SER A 119 17.40 10.48 21.45
N ARG A 120 17.59 10.70 20.13
CA ARG A 120 18.66 11.55 19.60
C ARG A 120 18.53 13.01 20.01
N ILE A 121 17.32 13.59 19.94
CA ILE A 121 17.08 15.01 20.21
C ILE A 121 17.12 15.29 21.72
N SER A 122 16.43 14.49 22.53
CA SER A 122 16.39 14.67 23.99
C SER A 122 17.62 14.13 24.70
N LYS A 123 18.54 13.47 23.97
CA LYS A 123 19.75 12.81 24.51
C LYS A 123 19.41 11.78 25.60
N VAL A 124 18.24 11.17 25.51
CA VAL A 124 17.77 10.11 26.40
C VAL A 124 18.05 8.77 25.76
N PRO A 125 18.59 7.76 26.48
CA PRO A 125 18.82 6.44 25.92
C PRO A 125 17.56 5.84 25.29
N LEU A 126 17.71 5.18 24.13
CA LEU A 126 16.58 4.55 23.43
C LEU A 126 15.80 3.58 24.32
N ASP A 127 16.47 2.86 25.22
CA ASP A 127 15.82 1.94 26.16
C ASP A 127 14.87 2.63 27.13
N GLU A 128 15.19 3.85 27.54
CA GLU A 128 14.31 4.67 28.37
C GLU A 128 13.10 5.14 27.55
N VAL A 129 13.31 5.57 26.31
CA VAL A 129 12.22 5.91 25.37
C VAL A 129 11.25 4.74 25.21
N LEU A 130 11.78 3.52 24.98
CA LEU A 130 10.96 2.32 24.83
C LEU A 130 10.23 1.95 26.13
N THR A 131 10.82 2.23 27.29
CA THR A 131 10.17 2.04 28.58
C THR A 131 8.99 2.99 28.77
N VAL A 132 9.17 4.28 28.42
CA VAL A 132 8.08 5.27 28.47
C VAL A 132 6.99 4.94 27.44
N TYR A 133 7.36 4.50 26.24
CA TYR A 133 6.42 4.05 25.21
C TYR A 133 5.53 2.91 25.73
N LYS A 134 6.11 1.85 26.30
CA LYS A 134 5.33 0.71 26.82
C LYS A 134 4.28 1.15 27.85
N LYS A 135 4.63 2.10 28.72
CA LYS A 135 3.74 2.62 29.77
C LYS A 135 2.64 3.55 29.24
N ASN A 136 2.89 4.27 28.14
CA ASN A 136 2.03 5.36 27.70
C ASN A 136 1.52 5.26 26.26
N LYS A 137 1.77 4.16 25.52
CA LYS A 137 1.37 4.01 24.10
C LYS A 137 -0.12 4.25 23.85
N SER A 138 -0.99 3.96 24.82
CA SER A 138 -2.43 4.23 24.74
C SER A 138 -2.78 5.73 24.84
N LYS A 139 -1.89 6.56 25.39
CA LYS A 139 -2.07 8.01 25.54
C LYS A 139 -1.55 8.81 24.35
N GLY A 140 -0.87 8.16 23.40
CA GLY A 140 -0.31 8.80 22.22
C GLY A 140 1.10 9.36 22.38
N TRP A 141 1.72 9.66 21.24
CA TRP A 141 3.13 10.07 21.17
C TRP A 141 3.40 11.46 21.73
N GLY A 142 2.41 12.36 21.74
CA GLY A 142 2.57 13.69 22.35
C GLY A 142 2.85 13.61 23.85
N VAL A 143 2.19 12.69 24.57
CA VAL A 143 2.43 12.45 26.00
C VAL A 143 3.80 11.83 26.23
N ILE A 144 4.18 10.84 25.42
CA ILE A 144 5.48 10.18 25.48
C ILE A 144 6.62 11.20 25.25
N ALA A 145 6.52 12.00 24.17
CA ALA A 145 7.49 13.02 23.83
C ALA A 145 7.64 14.07 24.95
N LYS A 146 6.52 14.54 25.51
CA LYS A 146 6.52 15.48 26.63
C LYS A 146 7.21 14.90 27.87
N GLN A 147 6.95 13.64 28.20
CA GLN A 147 7.59 12.95 29.33
C GLN A 147 9.11 12.79 29.11
N LEU A 148 9.56 12.68 27.86
CA LEU A 148 10.96 12.57 27.47
C LEU A 148 11.62 13.94 27.20
N GLY A 149 10.98 15.05 27.61
CA GLY A 149 11.55 16.39 27.54
C GLY A 149 11.22 17.20 26.27
N ILE A 150 10.53 16.60 25.29
CA ILE A 150 10.13 17.30 24.06
C ILE A 150 8.72 17.89 24.24
N LYS A 151 8.66 19.14 24.70
CA LYS A 151 7.39 19.85 24.95
C LYS A 151 6.90 20.52 23.67
N PRO A 152 5.58 20.57 23.41
CA PRO A 152 5.04 21.34 22.29
C PRO A 152 5.56 22.78 22.29
N GLY A 153 6.05 23.26 21.15
CA GLY A 153 6.61 24.60 20.99
C GLY A 153 8.06 24.78 21.48
N SER A 154 8.69 23.75 22.06
CA SER A 154 10.11 23.84 22.43
C SER A 154 11.03 23.74 21.21
N ALA A 155 12.28 24.16 21.36
CA ALA A 155 13.29 24.05 20.31
C ALA A 155 13.45 22.59 19.83
N GLU A 156 13.42 21.64 20.76
CA GLU A 156 13.47 20.20 20.50
C GLU A 156 12.26 19.74 19.68
N PHE A 157 11.06 20.26 19.97
CA PHE A 157 9.86 19.92 19.22
C PHE A 157 9.91 20.47 17.79
N HIS A 158 10.40 21.70 17.62
CA HIS A 158 10.67 22.26 16.29
C HIS A 158 11.72 21.43 15.54
N GLN A 159 12.79 21.01 16.21
CA GLN A 159 13.81 20.14 15.62
C GLN A 159 13.22 18.79 15.18
N LEU A 160 12.37 18.17 16.02
CA LEU A 160 11.70 16.90 15.73
C LEU A 160 10.79 17.00 14.49
N LYS A 161 10.03 18.08 14.36
CA LYS A 161 9.20 18.33 13.18
C LYS A 161 10.06 18.49 11.93
N ASN A 162 11.10 19.31 12.01
CA ASN A 162 11.96 19.62 10.86
C ASN A 162 12.70 18.38 10.36
N SER A 163 13.21 17.55 11.27
CA SER A 163 13.87 16.30 10.92
C SER A 163 12.91 15.27 10.32
N THR A 164 11.68 15.19 10.84
CA THR A 164 10.64 14.31 10.28
C THR A 164 10.26 14.75 8.87
N SER A 165 10.04 16.04 8.65
CA SER A 165 9.70 16.59 7.33
C SER A 165 10.81 16.33 6.31
N THR A 166 12.07 16.56 6.72
CA THR A 166 13.26 16.28 5.91
C THR A 166 13.35 14.79 5.56
N ARG A 167 13.13 13.90 6.54
CA ARG A 167 13.15 12.45 6.32
C ARG A 167 12.08 12.01 5.34
N LYS A 168 10.85 12.49 5.52
CA LYS A 168 9.73 12.27 4.61
C LYS A 168 10.07 12.73 3.18
N GLY A 169 10.79 13.86 3.01
CA GLY A 169 11.32 14.30 1.71
C GLY A 169 12.30 13.31 1.09
N LYS A 170 13.27 12.81 1.86
CA LYS A 170 14.23 11.77 1.41
C LYS A 170 13.55 10.48 1.00
N SER A 171 12.49 10.08 1.69
CA SER A 171 11.70 8.90 1.36
C SER A 171 10.93 9.04 0.04
N LYS A 172 10.49 10.25 -0.34
CA LYS A 172 9.82 10.52 -1.63
C LYS A 172 10.78 10.60 -2.82
N GLY A 173 12.01 11.10 -2.62
CA GLY A 173 12.99 11.33 -3.69
C GLY A 173 13.68 10.07 -4.22
N LYS A 174 13.63 8.94 -3.50
CA LYS A 174 14.19 7.65 -3.94
C LYS A 174 13.21 6.90 -4.87
N LYS A 175 12.76 7.56 -5.94
CA LYS A 175 12.14 6.87 -7.07
C LYS A 175 13.28 6.25 -7.89
N HIS A 176 13.28 4.93 -8.03
CA HIS A 176 14.27 4.11 -8.75
C HIS A 176 14.97 4.86 -9.90
N LYS A 177 16.24 5.27 -9.70
CA LYS A 177 17.18 5.42 -10.81
C LYS A 177 17.67 4.01 -11.13
N ASN A 178 16.95 3.31 -11.98
CA ASN A 178 17.50 2.14 -12.65
C ASN A 178 18.67 2.62 -13.51
N LYS A 179 19.85 2.05 -13.26
CA LYS A 179 20.99 2.10 -14.17
C LYS A 179 21.19 0.70 -14.71
#